data_AF-A0AAN6DU76-F1
#
_entry.id   AF-A0AAN6DU76-F1
#
_cell.length_a   1.000
_cell.length_b   1.000
_cell.length_c   1.000
_cell.angle_alpha   90.00
_cell.angle_beta   90.00
_cell.angle_gamma   90.00
#
_symmetry.space_group_name_H-M   'P 1'
#
loop_
_entity.id
_entity.type
_entity.pdbx_description
1 polymer ?
#
loop_
_entity_poly.entity_id
_entity_poly.type
_entity_poly.pdbx_seq_one_letter_code
_entity_poly.pdbx_strand_id
1 'polypeptide(L)'
;MAEEPTTENYVVEIHCHCKLTSFSLSLPSSSFPLKSALCHCNSCRHTTGQLFTTWAVIPTPISTKIWESGNLIRYNSSSKCERWFCKQCGASVINIDKAGEHHEWEVATGLLHFEDEDGLQGKLDRVQLWVEDVKADGGAVGWINKGELADMSRFWNGRESKVVSDEAVTKLMEAGRTILPVSRQERLNARCHCHKVAFSLAKPEQLSNSSTAGFEANMDACTSCRTVTGFEITAWTTVPNASGSN
;
A
#
# COMPACT_ATOMS: atom_id res chain seq x y z
N MET A 1 25.36 17.16 38.51
CA MET A 1 24.04 17.21 37.86
C MET A 1 24.22 16.57 36.51
N ALA A 2 23.66 15.39 36.29
CA ALA A 2 23.69 14.78 34.96
C ALA A 2 22.74 15.60 34.07
N GLU A 3 23.21 16.09 32.93
CA GLU A 3 22.34 16.63 31.88
C GLU A 3 21.36 15.52 31.48
N GLU A 4 20.06 15.79 31.60
CA GLU A 4 19.06 14.91 30.99
C GLU A 4 19.32 14.90 29.47
N PRO A 5 19.39 13.71 28.83
CA PRO A 5 19.60 13.66 27.40
C PRO A 5 18.43 14.37 26.72
N THR A 6 18.74 15.46 26.01
CA THR A 6 17.77 16.14 25.16
C THR A 6 17.25 15.12 24.16
N THR A 7 15.99 14.72 24.33
CA THR A 7 15.32 13.80 23.42
C THR A 7 15.05 14.56 22.13
N GLU A 8 15.97 14.43 21.19
CA GLU A 8 15.81 15.00 19.85
C GLU A 8 14.61 14.33 19.18
N ASN A 9 13.67 15.15 18.70
CA ASN A 9 12.46 14.69 18.03
C ASN A 9 12.56 14.99 16.53
N TYR A 10 12.15 14.05 15.70
CA TYR A 10 11.85 14.33 14.30
C TYR A 10 10.44 14.90 14.18
N VAL A 11 10.31 16.01 13.48
CA VAL A 11 9.02 16.49 13.00
C VAL A 11 8.79 15.85 11.63
N VAL A 12 7.70 15.10 11.52
CA VAL A 12 7.23 14.57 10.23
C VAL A 12 5.95 15.30 9.85
N GLU A 13 5.94 15.87 8.65
CA GLU A 13 4.74 16.45 8.05
C GLU A 13 3.98 15.37 7.26
N ILE A 14 2.66 15.43 7.36
CA ILE A 14 1.74 14.53 6.65
C ILE A 14 0.77 15.41 5.87
N HIS A 15 0.74 15.27 4.55
CA HIS A 15 -0.24 15.97 3.73
C HIS A 15 -0.67 15.16 2.51
N CYS A 16 -1.98 15.15 2.24
CA CYS A 16 -2.54 14.59 1.01
C CYS A 16 -2.38 15.55 -0.17
N HIS A 17 -2.64 15.07 -1.39
CA HIS A 17 -2.45 15.85 -2.63
C HIS A 17 -3.14 17.22 -2.61
N CYS A 18 -4.41 17.26 -2.23
CA CYS A 18 -5.19 18.50 -2.16
C CYS A 18 -4.91 19.35 -0.91
N LYS A 19 -4.05 18.87 -0.01
CA LYS A 19 -3.67 19.50 1.28
C LYS A 19 -4.81 19.74 2.27
N LEU A 20 -6.05 19.34 1.95
CA LEU A 20 -7.21 19.46 2.85
C LEU A 20 -6.98 18.73 4.17
N THR A 21 -6.34 17.57 4.12
CA THR A 21 -5.78 16.91 5.30
C THR A 21 -4.28 17.15 5.31
N SER A 22 -3.84 17.98 6.26
CA SER A 22 -2.43 18.26 6.55
C SER A 22 -2.24 18.36 8.07
N PHE A 23 -1.22 17.71 8.61
CA PHE A 23 -0.86 17.76 10.03
C PHE A 23 0.59 17.32 10.22
N SER A 24 1.17 17.57 11.38
CA SER A 24 2.54 17.15 11.71
C SER A 24 2.56 16.33 13.00
N LEU A 25 3.52 15.41 13.10
CA LEU A 25 3.78 14.62 14.29
C LEU A 25 5.21 14.88 14.76
N SER A 26 5.38 15.05 16.07
CA SER A 26 6.70 15.10 16.72
C SER A 26 6.99 13.72 17.30
N LEU A 27 7.97 13.01 16.75
CA LEU A 27 8.31 11.63 17.11
C LEU A 27 9.72 11.58 17.71
N PRO A 28 9.94 10.88 18.83
CA PRO A 28 11.28 10.69 19.39
C PRO A 28 12.22 10.05 18.37
N SER A 29 13.43 10.58 18.25
CA SER A 29 14.49 9.99 17.39
C SER A 29 14.73 8.51 17.69
N SER A 30 14.59 8.09 18.95
CA SER A 30 14.69 6.69 19.38
C SER A 30 13.60 5.77 18.83
N SER A 31 12.53 6.31 18.25
CA SER A 31 11.48 5.52 17.58
C SER A 31 11.86 5.14 16.15
N PHE A 32 12.95 5.68 15.60
CA PHE A 32 13.39 5.41 14.24
C PHE A 32 14.43 4.28 14.19
N PRO A 33 14.41 3.45 13.13
CA PRO A 33 13.44 3.47 12.04
C PRO A 33 12.03 3.02 12.49
N LEU A 34 10.99 3.68 11.97
CA LEU A 34 9.61 3.32 12.27
C LEU A 34 9.29 1.96 11.66
N LYS A 35 8.62 1.10 12.42
CA LYS A 35 8.04 -0.14 11.92
C LYS A 35 7.14 0.18 10.70
N SER A 36 7.40 -0.47 9.56
CA SER A 36 6.67 -0.21 8.32
C SER A 36 6.37 -1.50 7.53
N ALA A 37 5.27 -1.52 6.78
CA ALA A 37 4.90 -2.69 6.01
C ALA A 37 4.41 -2.36 4.60
N LEU A 38 4.82 -3.18 3.65
CA LEU A 38 4.15 -3.40 2.37
C LEU A 38 3.12 -4.51 2.61
N CYS A 39 1.85 -4.14 2.70
CA CYS A 39 0.77 -5.08 2.94
C CYS A 39 0.16 -5.56 1.61
N HIS A 40 0.16 -6.88 1.41
CA HIS A 40 -0.36 -7.54 0.21
C HIS A 40 -1.77 -8.11 0.38
N CYS A 41 -2.42 -7.91 1.53
CA CYS A 41 -3.70 -8.55 1.79
C CYS A 41 -4.79 -8.08 0.82
N ASN A 42 -5.71 -8.97 0.49
CA ASN A 42 -6.82 -8.71 -0.42
C ASN A 42 -7.70 -7.55 0.07
N SER A 43 -7.81 -7.37 1.40
CA SER A 43 -8.54 -6.23 1.95
C SER A 43 -7.90 -4.90 1.53
N CYS A 44 -6.59 -4.73 1.74
CA CYS A 44 -5.87 -3.52 1.34
C CYS A 44 -5.93 -3.31 -0.18
N ARG A 45 -5.76 -4.37 -0.97
CA ARG A 45 -5.82 -4.31 -2.44
C ARG A 45 -7.20 -3.86 -2.92
N HIS A 46 -8.27 -4.43 -2.39
CA HIS A 46 -9.64 -4.10 -2.79
C HIS A 46 -10.17 -2.78 -2.21
N THR A 47 -9.60 -2.26 -1.12
CA THR A 47 -9.97 -0.92 -0.61
C THR A 47 -9.28 0.21 -1.36
N THR A 48 -8.09 -0.04 -1.90
CA THR A 48 -7.25 1.03 -2.48
C THR A 48 -7.05 0.93 -3.99
N GLY A 49 -7.34 -0.23 -4.59
CA GLY A 49 -7.03 -0.52 -5.99
C GLY A 49 -5.54 -0.76 -6.24
N GLN A 50 -4.68 -0.76 -5.22
CA GLN A 50 -3.24 -0.98 -5.35
C GLN A 50 -2.88 -2.48 -5.31
N LEU A 51 -1.71 -2.82 -5.85
CA LEU A 51 -1.14 -4.17 -5.74
C LEU A 51 -0.66 -4.50 -4.32
N PHE A 52 -0.27 -3.46 -3.58
CA PHE A 52 0.11 -3.48 -2.18
C PHE A 52 -0.01 -2.06 -1.63
N THR A 53 -0.06 -1.93 -0.31
CA THR A 53 -0.13 -0.62 0.36
C THR A 53 1.03 -0.45 1.32
N THR A 54 1.61 0.74 1.39
CA THR A 54 2.77 1.06 2.24
C THR A 54 2.35 1.87 3.46
N TRP A 55 2.61 1.35 4.65
CA TRP A 55 2.18 1.94 5.93
C TRP A 55 3.36 2.06 6.90
N ALA A 56 3.44 3.17 7.64
CA ALA A 56 4.34 3.33 8.78
C ALA A 56 3.53 3.34 10.07
N VAL A 57 3.97 2.59 11.06
CA VAL A 57 3.37 2.56 12.39
C VAL A 57 3.86 3.77 13.17
N ILE A 58 2.92 4.55 13.68
CA ILE A 58 3.18 5.70 14.54
C ILE A 58 3.20 5.20 15.99
N PRO A 59 4.28 5.44 16.75
CA PRO A 59 4.46 4.91 18.10
C PRO A 59 3.58 5.60 19.15
N THR A 60 2.78 6.58 18.74
CA THR A 60 1.92 7.37 19.61
C THR A 60 0.52 7.49 19.00
N PRO A 61 -0.54 7.59 19.82
CA PRO A 61 -1.88 7.84 19.31
C PRO A 61 -1.95 9.14 18.52
N ILE A 62 -2.56 9.06 17.35
CA ILE A 62 -2.82 10.23 16.51
C ILE A 62 -4.01 11.00 17.10
N SER A 63 -3.92 12.34 17.14
CA SER A 63 -4.98 13.19 17.69
C SER A 63 -6.31 13.03 16.95
N THR A 64 -7.40 12.88 17.70
CA THR A 64 -8.76 12.74 17.14
C THR A 64 -9.23 13.96 16.36
N LYS A 65 -8.65 15.14 16.65
CA LYS A 65 -8.91 16.39 15.94
C LYS A 65 -8.75 16.27 14.41
N ILE A 66 -7.85 15.39 13.96
CA ILE A 66 -7.58 15.19 12.53
C ILE A 66 -8.83 14.70 11.80
N TRP A 67 -9.56 13.73 12.36
CA TRP A 67 -10.80 13.26 11.75
C TRP A 67 -12.05 14.01 12.22
N GLU A 68 -12.04 14.63 13.40
CA GLU A 68 -13.10 15.54 13.86
C GLU A 68 -13.23 16.79 12.97
N SER A 69 -12.17 17.16 12.25
CA SER A 69 -12.22 18.21 11.22
C SER A 69 -13.26 17.97 10.12
N GLY A 70 -13.71 16.72 9.96
CA GLY A 70 -14.60 16.32 8.87
C GLY A 70 -13.92 16.28 7.50
N ASN A 71 -12.59 16.34 7.44
CA ASN A 71 -11.82 16.26 6.19
C ASN A 71 -11.52 14.82 5.75
N LEU A 72 -11.68 13.86 6.66
CA LEU A 72 -11.50 12.44 6.41
C LEU A 72 -12.85 11.72 6.38
N ILE A 73 -12.95 10.71 5.52
CA ILE A 73 -14.04 9.75 5.51
C ILE A 73 -13.54 8.45 6.14
N ARG A 74 -14.32 7.89 7.06
CA ARG A 74 -14.05 6.59 7.68
C ARG A 74 -14.66 5.46 6.86
N TYR A 75 -13.89 4.39 6.69
CA TYR A 75 -14.37 3.10 6.21
C TYR A 75 -13.93 1.97 7.15
N ASN A 76 -14.91 1.30 7.77
CA ASN A 76 -14.66 0.13 8.62
C ASN A 76 -14.54 -1.10 7.72
N SER A 77 -13.31 -1.44 7.34
CA SER A 77 -13.06 -2.61 6.48
C SER A 77 -13.30 -3.93 7.21
N SER A 78 -13.16 -3.94 8.54
CA SER A 78 -13.57 -5.06 9.39
C SER A 78 -13.85 -4.55 10.81
N SER A 79 -14.19 -5.45 11.74
CA SER A 79 -14.23 -5.12 13.17
C SER A 79 -12.85 -4.74 13.73
N LYS A 80 -11.77 -5.10 13.04
CA LYS A 80 -10.39 -4.92 13.49
C LYS A 80 -9.65 -3.79 12.78
N CYS A 81 -10.16 -3.23 11.67
CA CYS A 81 -9.43 -2.23 10.90
C CYS A 81 -10.34 -1.10 10.42
N GLU A 82 -10.08 0.10 10.94
CA GLU A 82 -10.65 1.35 10.43
C GLU A 82 -9.67 2.02 9.48
N ARG A 83 -10.19 2.55 8.36
CA ARG A 83 -9.41 3.22 7.33
C ARG A 83 -9.95 4.62 7.12
N TRP A 84 -9.06 5.60 7.03
CA TRP A 84 -9.41 7.00 6.88
C TRP A 84 -8.75 7.59 5.65
N PHE A 85 -9.55 8.18 4.77
CA PHE A 85 -9.10 8.76 3.51
C PHE A 85 -9.63 10.17 3.32
N CYS A 86 -8.86 11.00 2.61
CA CYS A 86 -9.25 12.38 2.33
C CYS A 86 -10.56 12.44 1.54
N LYS A 87 -11.55 13.21 2.03
CA LYS A 87 -12.85 13.33 1.37
C LYS A 87 -12.79 13.98 -0.02
N GLN A 88 -11.71 14.71 -0.32
CA GLN A 88 -11.57 15.48 -1.55
C GLN A 88 -10.71 14.77 -2.60
N CYS A 89 -9.49 14.36 -2.25
CA CYS A 89 -8.59 13.69 -3.21
C CYS A 89 -8.59 12.16 -3.12
N GLY A 90 -9.26 11.56 -2.12
CA GLY A 90 -9.32 10.11 -1.95
C GLY A 90 -8.07 9.46 -1.36
N ALA A 91 -7.00 10.22 -1.10
CA ALA A 91 -5.76 9.70 -0.53
C ALA A 91 -6.01 8.94 0.77
N SER A 92 -5.47 7.73 0.87
CA SER A 92 -5.42 6.97 2.12
C SER A 92 -4.48 7.69 3.08
N VAL A 93 -4.94 7.98 4.30
CA VAL A 93 -4.18 8.78 5.27
C VAL A 93 -3.80 7.96 6.49
N ILE A 94 -4.80 7.40 7.19
CA ILE A 94 -4.60 6.69 8.47
C ILE A 94 -5.32 5.34 8.42
N ASN A 95 -4.70 4.29 8.96
CA ASN A 95 -5.43 3.13 9.48
C ASN A 95 -5.33 3.07 11.00
N ILE A 96 -6.34 2.45 11.61
CA ILE A 96 -6.32 2.04 13.01
C ILE A 96 -6.54 0.53 13.02
N ASP A 97 -5.47 -0.22 13.31
CA ASP A 97 -5.57 -1.65 13.58
C ASP A 97 -5.92 -1.87 15.06
N LYS A 98 -6.97 -2.65 15.28
CA LYS A 98 -7.58 -2.97 16.57
C LYS A 98 -7.48 -4.47 16.89
N ALA A 99 -6.65 -5.21 16.15
CA ALA A 99 -6.48 -6.64 16.36
C ALA A 99 -5.72 -6.99 17.64
N GLY A 100 -4.83 -6.10 18.12
CA GLY A 100 -4.03 -6.29 19.32
C GLY A 100 -4.66 -5.73 20.60
N GLU A 101 -3.98 -5.91 21.74
CA GLU A 101 -4.39 -5.34 23.04
C GLU A 101 -4.41 -3.80 23.03
N HIS A 102 -3.58 -3.20 22.17
CA HIS A 102 -3.53 -1.77 21.91
C HIS A 102 -3.81 -1.50 20.43
N HIS A 103 -4.42 -0.34 20.16
CA HIS A 103 -4.60 0.10 18.78
C HIS A 103 -3.25 0.49 18.17
N GLU A 104 -2.96 -0.04 17.00
CA GLU A 104 -1.81 0.38 16.18
C GLU A 104 -2.27 1.46 15.20
N TRP A 105 -1.56 2.58 15.20
CA TRP A 105 -1.84 3.72 14.32
C TRP A 105 -0.90 3.65 13.13
N GLU A 106 -1.45 3.64 11.93
CA GLU A 106 -0.66 3.58 10.70
C GLU A 106 -0.89 4.83 9.87
N VAL A 107 0.16 5.40 9.30
CA VAL A 107 0.08 6.48 8.31
C VAL A 107 0.61 5.98 6.97
N ALA A 108 -0.08 6.35 5.90
CA ALA A 108 0.31 5.97 4.55
C ALA A 108 1.64 6.65 4.17
N THR A 109 2.66 5.88 3.82
CA THR A 109 4.05 6.39 3.69
C THR A 109 4.24 7.35 2.52
N GLY A 110 3.35 7.32 1.52
CA GLY A 110 3.33 8.27 0.42
C GLY A 110 2.92 9.69 0.83
N LEU A 111 2.47 9.88 2.08
CA LEU A 111 2.12 11.20 2.62
C LEU A 111 3.16 11.75 3.60
N LEU A 112 4.13 10.94 4.03
CA LEU A 112 5.17 11.36 4.97
C LEU A 112 6.17 12.28 4.25
N HIS A 113 6.51 13.38 4.91
CA HIS A 113 7.53 14.33 4.50
C HIS A 113 8.40 14.66 5.72
N PHE A 114 9.70 14.41 5.59
CA PHE A 114 10.72 14.82 6.54
C PHE A 114 11.42 16.03 5.96
N GLU A 115 11.75 17.02 6.80
CA GLU A 115 12.43 18.25 6.36
C GLU A 115 13.91 18.01 5.98
N ASP A 116 14.48 16.86 6.36
CA ASP A 116 15.84 16.48 6.02
C ASP A 116 16.00 16.02 4.56
N GLU A 117 17.24 16.11 4.05
CA GLU A 117 17.57 15.74 2.65
C GLU A 117 17.38 14.24 2.38
N ASP A 118 17.38 13.41 3.42
CA ASP A 118 17.27 11.95 3.34
C ASP A 118 15.82 11.49 3.11
N GLY A 119 14.83 12.32 3.48
CA GLY A 119 13.42 12.01 3.32
C GLY A 119 13.02 10.71 4.02
N LEU A 120 12.69 9.66 3.27
CA LEU A 120 12.31 8.35 3.82
C LEU A 120 13.51 7.41 4.05
N GLN A 121 14.71 7.78 3.59
CA GLN A 121 15.88 6.93 3.68
C GLN A 121 16.27 6.73 5.16
N GLY A 122 16.45 5.46 5.56
CA GLY A 122 16.77 5.11 6.95
C GLY A 122 15.65 5.37 7.98
N LYS A 123 14.50 5.93 7.59
CA LYS A 123 13.41 6.25 8.52
C LYS A 123 12.40 5.12 8.74
N LEU A 124 12.35 4.11 7.87
CA LEU A 124 11.34 3.04 7.91
C LEU A 124 11.99 1.64 7.87
N ASP A 125 11.62 0.79 8.83
CA ASP A 125 11.92 -0.65 8.87
C ASP A 125 10.83 -1.40 8.09
N ARG A 126 11.07 -1.62 6.80
CA ARG A 126 10.08 -2.13 5.86
C ARG A 126 10.13 -3.64 5.77
N VAL A 127 8.97 -4.27 5.92
CA VAL A 127 8.75 -5.70 5.65
C VAL A 127 7.57 -5.90 4.70
N GLN A 128 7.46 -7.07 4.08
CA GLN A 128 6.27 -7.47 3.33
C GLN A 128 5.39 -8.37 4.18
N LEU A 129 4.09 -8.07 4.24
CA LEU A 129 3.10 -8.81 5.01
C LEU A 129 2.01 -9.38 4.11
N TRP A 130 1.38 -10.46 4.57
CA TRP A 130 0.24 -11.11 3.91
C TRP A 130 0.56 -11.65 2.51
N VAL A 131 1.75 -12.23 2.34
CA VAL A 131 2.17 -12.87 1.07
C VAL A 131 1.25 -14.04 0.68
N GLU A 132 0.56 -14.65 1.64
CA GLU A 132 -0.42 -15.70 1.35
C GLU A 132 -1.55 -15.23 0.42
N ASP A 133 -1.95 -13.96 0.51
CA ASP A 133 -3.10 -13.43 -0.24
C ASP A 133 -2.83 -13.24 -1.74
N VAL A 134 -1.56 -13.34 -2.16
CA VAL A 134 -1.16 -13.24 -3.57
C VAL A 134 -0.83 -14.60 -4.19
N LYS A 135 -1.10 -15.72 -3.51
CA LYS A 135 -0.86 -17.08 -4.05
C LYS A 135 -1.57 -17.33 -5.39
N ALA A 136 -2.71 -16.67 -5.63
CA ALA A 136 -3.52 -16.87 -6.84
C ALA A 136 -3.03 -16.07 -8.05
N ASP A 137 -2.38 -14.93 -7.84
CA ASP A 137 -2.06 -13.97 -8.92
C ASP A 137 -0.61 -13.45 -8.90
N GLY A 138 0.19 -13.87 -7.93
CA GLY A 138 1.58 -13.43 -7.76
C GLY A 138 1.74 -12.08 -7.08
N GLY A 139 0.77 -11.18 -7.25
CA GLY A 139 0.85 -9.79 -6.79
C GLY A 139 2.16 -9.11 -7.19
N ALA A 140 2.68 -8.24 -6.33
CA ALA A 140 3.97 -7.55 -6.54
C ALA A 140 5.15 -8.18 -5.77
N VAL A 141 4.91 -9.22 -4.95
CA VAL A 141 5.90 -9.77 -4.00
C VAL A 141 7.18 -10.21 -4.71
N GLY A 142 7.05 -10.85 -5.88
CA GLY A 142 8.19 -11.30 -6.66
C GLY A 142 8.96 -10.17 -7.38
N TRP A 143 8.37 -9.00 -7.58
CA TRP A 143 9.02 -7.87 -8.26
C TRP A 143 9.84 -7.03 -7.29
N ILE A 144 9.30 -6.78 -6.10
CA ILE A 144 9.91 -5.91 -5.09
C ILE A 144 11.31 -6.41 -4.71
N ASN A 145 11.51 -7.73 -4.58
CA ASN A 145 12.80 -8.26 -4.13
C ASN A 145 13.81 -8.51 -5.24
N LYS A 146 13.44 -8.33 -6.52
CA LYS A 146 14.42 -8.31 -7.62
C LYS A 146 15.30 -7.07 -7.61
N GLY A 147 14.92 -6.05 -6.84
CA GLY A 147 15.73 -4.85 -6.62
C GLY A 147 16.81 -5.00 -5.56
N GLU A 148 17.03 -6.21 -5.00
CA GLU A 148 18.02 -6.49 -3.95
C GLU A 148 17.91 -5.53 -2.74
N LEU A 149 16.69 -5.10 -2.42
CA LEU A 149 16.44 -4.22 -1.28
C LEU A 149 16.86 -4.94 0.00
N ALA A 150 17.94 -4.46 0.63
CA ALA A 150 18.43 -5.00 1.89
C ALA A 150 17.33 -5.01 2.96
N ASP A 151 17.32 -6.06 3.77
CA ASP A 151 16.53 -6.17 5.01
C ASP A 151 14.99 -6.16 4.86
N MET A 152 14.44 -6.37 3.65
CA MET A 152 12.98 -6.45 3.45
C MET A 152 12.44 -7.87 3.59
N SER A 153 12.40 -8.37 4.83
CA SER A 153 11.82 -9.67 5.16
C SER A 153 10.35 -9.79 4.70
N ARG A 154 9.94 -11.00 4.32
CA ARG A 154 8.57 -11.31 3.88
C ARG A 154 7.91 -12.25 4.87
N PHE A 155 6.64 -12.05 5.16
CA PHE A 155 5.87 -12.85 6.09
C PHE A 155 4.58 -13.34 5.42
N TRP A 156 4.19 -14.60 5.68
CA TRP A 156 2.98 -15.17 5.09
C TRP A 156 1.72 -14.38 5.49
N ASN A 157 1.69 -13.87 6.72
CA ASN A 157 0.57 -13.11 7.29
C ASN A 157 1.12 -11.86 8.01
N GLY A 158 0.99 -11.75 9.33
CA GLY A 158 1.62 -10.69 10.14
C GLY A 158 3.10 -10.97 10.47
N ARG A 159 3.76 -10.01 11.14
CA ARG A 159 5.19 -10.11 11.52
C ARG A 159 5.53 -11.31 12.40
N GLU A 160 4.58 -11.80 13.18
CA GLU A 160 4.73 -12.99 14.03
C GLU A 160 4.66 -14.31 13.24
N SER A 161 4.32 -14.26 11.95
CA SER A 161 4.22 -15.46 11.11
C SER A 161 5.59 -15.91 10.60
N LYS A 162 5.64 -17.08 9.94
CA LYS A 162 6.87 -17.59 9.36
C LYS A 162 7.35 -16.70 8.21
N VAL A 163 8.67 -16.51 8.14
CA VAL A 163 9.32 -15.81 7.04
C VAL A 163 9.14 -16.60 5.74
N VAL A 164 8.92 -15.89 4.63
CA VAL A 164 8.80 -16.45 3.28
C VAL A 164 10.17 -16.45 2.59
N SER A 165 10.64 -17.64 2.22
CA SER A 165 11.90 -17.82 1.49
C SER A 165 11.80 -17.36 0.03
N ASP A 166 12.94 -17.03 -0.59
CA ASP A 166 13.00 -16.69 -2.01
C ASP A 166 12.53 -17.86 -2.91
N GLU A 167 12.80 -19.09 -2.50
CA GLU A 167 12.30 -20.29 -3.19
C GLU A 167 10.77 -20.36 -3.17
N ALA A 168 10.15 -20.06 -2.02
CA ALA A 168 8.70 -20.04 -1.90
C ALA A 168 8.07 -18.93 -2.77
N VAL A 169 8.69 -17.75 -2.82
CA VAL A 169 8.27 -16.67 -3.73
C VAL A 169 8.43 -17.09 -5.19
N THR A 170 9.54 -17.74 -5.56
CA THR A 170 9.79 -18.22 -6.92
C THR A 170 8.70 -19.19 -7.38
N LYS A 171 8.38 -20.19 -6.54
CA LYS A 171 7.29 -21.15 -6.80
C LYS A 171 5.93 -20.47 -6.91
N LEU A 172 5.67 -19.46 -6.07
CA LEU A 172 4.44 -18.68 -6.12
C LEU A 172 4.31 -17.90 -7.46
N MET A 173 5.41 -17.28 -7.91
CA MET A 173 5.46 -16.58 -9.19
C MET A 173 5.40 -17.53 -10.40
N GLU A 174 5.84 -18.78 -10.27
CA GLU A 174 5.68 -19.82 -11.29
C GLU A 174 4.25 -20.35 -11.35
N ALA A 175 3.62 -20.61 -10.20
CA ALA A 175 2.23 -21.06 -10.13
C ALA A 175 1.26 -20.03 -10.74
N GLY A 176 1.47 -18.73 -10.47
CA GLY A 176 0.70 -17.65 -11.09
C GLY A 176 0.93 -17.48 -12.60
N ARG A 177 2.02 -18.07 -13.14
CA ARG A 177 2.32 -18.10 -14.57
C ARG A 177 1.75 -19.33 -15.29
N THR A 178 0.98 -20.19 -14.61
CA THR A 178 0.32 -21.31 -15.29
C THR A 178 -0.71 -20.74 -16.27
N ILE A 179 -0.28 -20.56 -17.52
CA ILE A 179 -1.12 -20.16 -18.65
C ILE A 179 -2.09 -21.32 -18.87
N LEU A 180 -3.22 -21.32 -18.17
CA LEU A 180 -4.37 -22.08 -18.62
C LEU A 180 -4.68 -21.62 -20.05
N PRO A 181 -5.08 -22.50 -20.98
CA PRO A 181 -5.41 -22.11 -22.34
C PRO A 181 -6.50 -21.02 -22.25
N VAL A 182 -6.07 -19.78 -22.48
CA VAL A 182 -6.89 -18.60 -22.20
C VAL A 182 -8.05 -18.61 -23.18
N SER A 183 -9.23 -18.96 -22.68
CA SER A 183 -10.46 -18.80 -23.43
C SER A 183 -10.60 -17.33 -23.80
N ARG A 184 -10.92 -17.02 -25.06
CA ARG A 184 -11.22 -15.65 -25.52
C ARG A 184 -12.40 -15.01 -24.77
N GLN A 185 -13.14 -15.77 -23.98
CA GLN A 185 -14.27 -15.32 -23.16
C GLN A 185 -13.88 -14.94 -21.73
N GLU A 186 -12.63 -15.15 -21.31
CA GLU A 186 -12.19 -14.83 -19.95
C GLU A 186 -12.15 -13.30 -19.74
N ARG A 187 -12.82 -12.83 -18.68
CA ARG A 187 -12.94 -11.41 -18.33
C ARG A 187 -12.18 -11.12 -17.04
N LEU A 188 -11.48 -10.00 -16.99
CA LEU A 188 -10.85 -9.53 -15.76
C LEU A 188 -11.90 -8.86 -14.87
N ASN A 189 -12.20 -9.48 -13.73
CA ASN A 189 -13.19 -8.96 -12.79
C ASN A 189 -12.53 -8.00 -11.81
N ALA A 190 -13.05 -6.77 -11.73
CA ALA A 190 -12.65 -5.77 -10.77
C ALA A 190 -13.78 -5.56 -9.75
N ARG A 191 -13.43 -5.43 -8.47
CA ARG A 191 -14.37 -5.13 -7.40
C ARG A 191 -13.71 -4.36 -6.27
N CYS A 192 -14.49 -3.49 -5.62
CA CYS A 192 -14.07 -2.89 -4.35
C CYS A 192 -14.29 -3.87 -3.19
N HIS A 193 -13.70 -3.56 -2.03
CA HIS A 193 -13.76 -4.41 -0.84
C HIS A 193 -15.19 -4.73 -0.36
N CYS A 194 -16.12 -3.77 -0.46
CA CYS A 194 -17.53 -4.01 -0.07
C CYS A 194 -18.40 -4.59 -1.18
N HIS A 195 -17.83 -4.86 -2.36
CA HIS A 195 -18.48 -5.42 -3.55
C HIS A 195 -19.59 -4.55 -4.15
N LYS A 196 -19.84 -3.34 -3.62
CA LYS A 196 -20.84 -2.40 -4.17
C LYS A 196 -20.42 -1.82 -5.52
N VAL A 197 -19.12 -1.72 -5.75
CA VAL A 197 -18.54 -1.43 -7.06
C VAL A 197 -17.94 -2.71 -7.59
N ALA A 198 -18.44 -3.17 -8.73
CA ALA A 198 -17.92 -4.32 -9.45
C ALA A 198 -18.15 -4.14 -10.95
N PHE A 199 -17.16 -4.51 -11.74
CA PHE A 199 -17.24 -4.51 -13.20
C PHE A 199 -16.29 -5.55 -13.78
N SER A 200 -16.43 -5.83 -15.06
CA SER A 200 -15.58 -6.80 -15.75
C SER A 200 -15.01 -6.19 -17.03
N LEU A 201 -13.74 -6.44 -17.28
CA LEU A 201 -13.01 -5.94 -18.44
C LEU A 201 -12.84 -7.09 -19.44
N ALA A 202 -13.18 -6.82 -20.69
CA ALA A 202 -12.84 -7.73 -21.78
C ALA A 202 -11.34 -7.66 -22.05
N LYS A 203 -10.75 -8.79 -22.39
CA LYS A 203 -9.35 -8.85 -22.80
C LYS A 203 -9.12 -7.99 -24.06
N PRO A 204 -8.00 -7.26 -24.18
CA PRO A 204 -7.68 -6.50 -25.39
C PRO A 204 -7.61 -7.41 -26.62
N GLU A 205 -8.19 -6.98 -27.76
CA GLU A 205 -8.12 -7.73 -29.02
C GLU A 205 -6.72 -7.68 -29.64
N GLN A 206 -6.03 -6.55 -29.51
CA GLN A 206 -4.63 -6.38 -29.87
C GLN A 206 -3.78 -6.55 -28.62
N LEU A 207 -2.98 -7.61 -28.59
CA LEU A 207 -1.91 -7.76 -27.62
C LEU A 207 -0.90 -6.64 -27.88
N SER A 208 -0.57 -5.86 -26.86
CA SER A 208 0.56 -4.91 -26.95
C SER A 208 1.82 -5.67 -27.35
N ASN A 209 2.86 -4.98 -27.84
CA ASN A 209 4.15 -5.55 -28.28
C ASN A 209 4.93 -6.34 -27.20
N SER A 210 4.32 -6.65 -26.06
CA SER A 210 4.87 -7.48 -25.00
C SER A 210 4.55 -8.95 -25.23
N SER A 211 5.48 -9.83 -24.84
CA SER A 211 5.42 -11.28 -24.97
C SER A 211 4.32 -11.98 -24.16
N THR A 212 3.42 -11.22 -23.51
CA THR A 212 2.35 -11.74 -22.67
C THR A 212 1.00 -11.30 -23.20
N ALA A 213 0.06 -12.23 -23.26
CA ALA A 213 -1.29 -11.96 -23.75
C ALA A 213 -2.15 -11.16 -22.73
N GLY A 214 -1.60 -10.17 -22.02
CA GLY A 214 -2.22 -9.47 -20.88
C GLY A 214 -2.57 -8.00 -21.15
N PHE A 215 -3.21 -7.35 -20.18
CA PHE A 215 -3.37 -5.89 -20.19
C PHE A 215 -2.00 -5.23 -19.96
N GLU A 216 -1.73 -4.14 -20.68
CA GLU A 216 -0.56 -3.32 -20.39
C GLU A 216 -0.70 -2.70 -18.99
N ALA A 217 0.37 -2.79 -18.20
CA ALA A 217 0.40 -2.26 -16.85
C ALA A 217 1.72 -1.52 -16.59
N ASN A 218 1.67 -0.50 -15.74
CA ASN A 218 2.82 0.30 -15.36
C ASN A 218 2.76 0.66 -13.87
N MET A 219 3.89 1.13 -13.35
CA MET A 219 4.00 1.66 -11.99
C MET A 219 4.46 3.11 -12.06
N ASP A 220 3.86 3.96 -11.24
CA ASP A 220 4.26 5.36 -11.09
C ASP A 220 4.65 5.63 -9.63
N ALA A 221 5.72 6.41 -9.47
CA ALA A 221 6.28 6.82 -8.18
C ALA A 221 6.40 8.36 -8.07
N CYS A 222 5.74 9.11 -8.95
CA CYS A 222 5.79 10.58 -8.92
C CYS A 222 5.12 11.15 -7.64
N THR A 223 5.53 12.36 -7.25
CA THR A 223 5.01 13.06 -6.07
C THR A 223 3.49 13.23 -6.09
N SER A 224 2.90 13.46 -7.26
CA SER A 224 1.45 13.58 -7.41
C SER A 224 0.74 12.25 -7.14
N CYS A 225 1.22 11.15 -7.72
CA CYS A 225 0.65 9.82 -7.52
C CYS A 225 0.77 9.37 -6.06
N ARG A 226 1.93 9.59 -5.42
CA ARG A 226 2.07 9.22 -4.00
C ARG A 226 1.15 10.00 -3.08
N THR A 227 0.96 11.29 -3.34
CA THR A 227 0.11 12.14 -2.49
C THR A 227 -1.38 11.96 -2.77
N VAL A 228 -1.77 11.53 -3.97
CA VAL A 228 -3.19 11.31 -4.32
C VAL A 228 -3.68 9.94 -3.87
N THR A 229 -2.82 8.91 -3.85
CA THR A 229 -3.20 7.58 -3.36
C THR A 229 -2.89 7.39 -1.88
N GLY A 230 -1.83 8.03 -1.39
CA GLY A 230 -1.24 7.82 -0.07
C GLY A 230 -0.03 6.87 -0.06
N PHE A 231 0.32 6.25 -1.19
CA PHE A 231 1.32 5.17 -1.23
C PHE A 231 2.53 5.51 -2.09
N GLU A 232 3.70 4.96 -1.75
CA GLU A 232 4.97 5.28 -2.44
C GLU A 232 4.97 4.90 -3.93
N ILE A 233 4.23 3.86 -4.29
CA ILE A 233 4.13 3.34 -5.66
C ILE A 233 2.65 3.12 -5.98
N THR A 234 2.23 3.57 -7.16
CA THR A 234 0.87 3.37 -7.68
C THR A 234 0.92 2.49 -8.92
N ALA A 235 0.06 1.47 -8.98
CA ALA A 235 -0.04 0.58 -10.13
C ALA A 235 -1.20 0.98 -11.04
N TRP A 236 -0.95 0.98 -12.36
CA TRP A 236 -1.95 1.29 -13.39
C TRP A 236 -2.08 0.13 -14.36
N THR A 237 -3.28 -0.04 -14.90
CA THR A 237 -3.55 -0.92 -16.04
C THR A 237 -4.25 -0.11 -17.11
N THR A 238 -3.78 -0.22 -18.35
CA THR A 238 -4.42 0.39 -19.51
C THR A 238 -5.60 -0.47 -19.91
N VAL A 239 -6.79 0.13 -19.87
CA VAL A 239 -8.02 -0.48 -20.38
C VAL A 239 -8.28 0.12 -21.76
N PRO A 240 -8.27 -0.69 -22.85
CA PRO A 240 -8.58 -0.19 -24.18
C PRO A 240 -9.97 0.46 -24.20
N ASN A 241 -10.10 1.58 -24.90
CA ASN A 241 -11.40 2.21 -25.09
C ASN A 241 -12.30 1.28 -25.91
N ALA A 242 -13.56 1.11 -25.50
CA ALA A 242 -14.52 0.25 -26.19
C ALA A 242 -15.01 0.81 -27.54
N SER A 243 -14.38 1.88 -28.05
CA SER A 243 -14.72 2.52 -29.31
C SER A 243 -14.10 1.78 -30.51
N GLY A 244 -14.61 0.58 -30.76
CA GLY A 244 -14.54 -0.10 -32.05
C GLY A 244 -15.89 -0.03 -32.75
N SER A 245 -16.27 1.17 -33.20
CA SER A 245 -17.35 1.34 -34.19
C SER A 245 -17.14 2.66 -34.94
N ASN A 246 -16.52 2.56 -36.11
CA ASN A 246 -16.83 3.38 -37.28
C ASN A 246 -16.60 2.51 -38.51
#